data_AF-A0A7V4GWP4-F1
#
_entry.id   AF-A0A7V4GWP4-F1
#
_cell.length_a   1.000
_cell.length_b   1.000
_cell.length_c   1.000
_cell.angle_alpha   90.00
_cell.angle_beta   90.00
_cell.angle_gamma   90.00
#
_symmetry.space_group_name_H-M   'P 1'
#
loop_
_entity.id
_entity.type
_entity.pdbx_description
1 polymer ?
#
loop_
_entity_poly.entity_id
_entity_poly.type
_entity_poly.pdbx_seq_one_letter_code
_entity_poly.pdbx_strand_id
1 'polypeptide(L)' 'MKDTVITARQKINELRIVLICYALANLFNVWGILRFHTPWKELFTAQLWVLAVTGFLYALVWIARIIWWIVRYILKRPRS' A
#
# COMPACT_ATOMS: atom_id res chain seq x y z
N MET A 1 -15.37 16.36 17.58
CA MET A 1 -15.17 15.58 16.34
C MET A 1 -15.98 14.31 16.48
N LYS A 2 -16.88 14.01 15.53
CA LYS A 2 -17.81 12.86 15.61
C LYS A 2 -17.03 11.57 15.87
N ASP A 3 -17.49 10.81 16.88
CA ASP A 3 -16.97 9.50 17.26
C ASP A 3 -16.88 8.60 16.04
N THR A 4 -15.69 8.58 15.46
CA THR A 4 -15.39 7.73 14.32
C THR A 4 -15.10 6.36 14.91
N VAL A 5 -15.87 5.36 14.48
CA VAL A 5 -15.77 3.94 14.90
C VAL A 5 -14.35 3.38 14.76
N ILE A 6 -13.48 4.06 14.00
CA ILE A 6 -12.07 3.73 13.79
C ILE A 6 -11.21 4.42 14.86
N THR A 7 -10.53 3.63 15.67
CA THR A 7 -9.63 4.12 16.72
C THR A 7 -8.47 4.91 16.10
N ALA A 8 -8.02 6.00 16.74
CA ALA A 8 -6.91 6.83 16.26
C ALA A 8 -5.62 6.03 15.93
N ARG A 9 -5.38 4.93 16.66
CA ARG A 9 -4.27 4.00 16.44
C ARG A 9 -4.34 3.28 15.08
N GLN A 10 -5.53 2.86 14.65
CA GLN A 10 -5.74 2.19 13.37
C GLN A 10 -5.51 3.17 12.21
N LYS A 11 -5.96 4.42 12.36
CA LYS A 11 -5.76 5.48 11.36
C LYS A 11 -4.27 5.76 11.10
N ILE A 12 -3.45 5.77 12.15
CA ILE A 12 -2.00 5.94 12.04
C ILE A 12 -1.34 4.75 11.31
N ASN A 13 -1.79 3.53 11.60
CA ASN A 13 -1.26 2.34 10.95
C ASN A 13 -1.61 2.31 9.46
N GLU A 14 -2.86 2.59 9.09
CA GLU A 14 -3.26 2.65 7.67
C GLU A 14 -2.49 3.75 6.93
N LEU A 15 -2.30 4.92 7.56
CA LEU A 15 -1.49 6.00 6.97
C LEU A 15 -0.03 5.58 6.75
N ARG A 16 0.58 4.85 7.70
CA ARG A 16 1.93 4.31 7.53
C ARG A 16 2.02 3.33 6.36
N ILE A 17 1.04 2.44 6.19
CA ILE A 17 1.02 1.48 5.08
C ILE A 17 0.92 2.21 3.74
N VAL A 18 0.01 3.19 3.63
CA VAL A 18 -0.15 4.00 2.42
C VAL A 18 1.13 4.79 2.12
N LEU A 19 1.78 5.36 3.14
CA LEU A 19 3.06 6.05 2.98
C LEU A 19 4.17 5.14 2.45
N ILE A 20 4.28 3.90 2.97
CA ILE A 20 5.25 2.92 2.49
C ILE A 20 4.95 2.54 1.03
N CYS A 21 3.67 2.29 0.70
CA CYS A 21 3.27 1.99 -0.68
C CYS A 21 3.58 3.14 -1.64
N TYR A 22 3.38 4.38 -1.19
CA TYR A 22 3.67 5.58 -1.98
C TYR A 22 5.17 5.76 -2.21
N ALA A 23 5.99 5.51 -1.17
CA ALA A 23 7.45 5.52 -1.31
C ALA A 23 7.93 4.45 -2.30
N LEU A 24 7.38 3.23 -2.24
CA LEU A 24 7.69 2.16 -3.19
C LEU A 24 7.26 2.51 -4.63
N ALA A 25 6.08 3.09 -4.80
CA ALA A 25 5.60 3.53 -6.12
C ALA A 25 6.52 4.62 -6.73
N ASN A 26 7.01 5.55 -5.91
CA ASN A 26 7.99 6.54 -6.36
C ASN A 26 9.34 5.90 -6.72
N LEU A 27 9.79 4.88 -5.97
CA LEU A 27 11.00 4.13 -6.31
C LEU A 27 10.84 3.41 -7.66
N PHE A 28 9.69 2.80 -7.94
CA PHE A 28 9.41 2.23 -9.25
C PHE A 28 9.39 3.28 -10.36
N ASN A 29 8.85 4.46 -10.08
CA ASN A 29 8.86 5.58 -11.03
C ASN A 29 10.29 6.01 -11.38
N VAL A 30 11.14 6.23 -10.37
CA VAL A 30 12.57 6.54 -10.55
C VAL A 30 13.29 5.40 -11.28
N TRP A 31 13.01 4.15 -10.92
CA TRP A 31 13.62 2.99 -11.58
C TRP A 31 13.25 2.92 -13.06
N GLY A 32 12.01 3.25 -13.42
CA GLY A 32 11.58 3.38 -14.81
C GLY A 32 12.38 4.44 -15.58
N ILE A 33 12.55 5.62 -14.97
CA ILE A 33 13.35 6.71 -15.56
C ILE A 33 14.79 6.25 -15.80
N LEU A 34 15.42 5.60 -14.82
CA LEU A 34 16.79 5.09 -14.94
C LEU A 34 16.91 3.98 -15.99
N ARG A 35 15.93 3.07 -16.08
CA ARG A 35 15.98 1.90 -16.97
C ARG A 35 15.71 2.24 -18.43
N PHE A 36 14.80 3.18 -18.67
CA PHE A 36 14.31 3.57 -19.99
C PHE A 36 14.87 4.93 -20.45
N HIS A 37 15.75 5.56 -19.66
CA HIS A 37 16.35 6.87 -19.95
C HIS A 37 15.33 7.94 -20.33
N THR A 38 14.16 7.92 -19.68
CA THR A 38 13.10 8.90 -19.94
C THR A 38 13.44 10.25 -19.29
N PRO A 39 12.85 11.37 -19.73
CA PRO A 39 13.21 12.67 -19.18
C PRO A 39 12.75 12.82 -17.72
N TRP A 40 13.60 13.42 -16.88
CA TRP A 40 13.34 13.67 -15.44
C TRP A 40 12.02 14.39 -15.12
N LYS A 41 11.43 15.10 -16.08
CA LYS A 41 10.09 15.70 -15.93
C LYS A 41 8.99 14.66 -15.66
N GLU A 42 9.19 13.42 -16.12
CA GLU A 42 8.25 12.32 -15.89
C GLU A 42 8.07 12.00 -14.41
N LEU A 43 9.07 12.30 -13.58
CA LEU A 43 8.98 12.14 -12.13
C LEU A 43 7.83 12.98 -11.53
N PHE A 44 7.53 14.14 -12.12
CA PHE A 44 6.45 15.01 -11.68
C PHE A 44 5.17 14.82 -12.50
N THR A 45 5.27 14.62 -13.82
CA THR A 45 4.08 14.47 -14.68
C THR A 45 3.40 13.11 -14.53
N ALA A 46 4.12 12.08 -14.08
CA ALA A 46 3.56 10.76 -13.83
C ALA A 46 2.91 10.59 -12.44
N GLN A 47 2.70 11.67 -11.68
CA GLN A 47 2.21 11.59 -10.31
C GLN A 47 0.87 10.85 -10.19
N LEU A 48 -0.04 11.01 -11.16
CA LEU A 48 -1.30 10.25 -11.19
C LEU A 48 -1.07 8.74 -11.36
N TRP A 49 -0.09 8.34 -12.15
CA TRP A 49 0.31 6.94 -12.30
C TRP A 49 0.95 6.40 -11.02
N VAL A 50 1.78 7.19 -10.35
CA VAL A 50 2.37 6.84 -9.05
C VAL A 50 1.27 6.61 -8.00
N LEU A 51 0.25 7.46 -7.97
CA LEU A 51 -0.91 7.28 -7.08
C LEU A 51 -1.71 6.02 -7.43
N ALA A 52 -1.91 5.71 -8.71
CA ALA A 52 -2.57 4.47 -9.13
C ALA A 52 -1.78 3.22 -8.70
N VAL A 53 -0.45 3.22 -8.88
CA VAL A 53 0.43 2.13 -8.43
C VAL A 53 0.42 2.02 -6.90
N THR A 54 0.41 3.15 -6.19
CA THR A 54 0.28 3.18 -4.73
C THR A 54 -1.00 2.49 -4.28
N GLY A 55 -2.14 2.80 -4.92
CA GLY A 55 -3.43 2.16 -4.63
C GLY A 55 -3.42 0.66 -4.92
N PHE A 56 -2.79 0.26 -6.02
CA PHE A 56 -2.60 -1.15 -6.36
C PHE A 56 -1.76 -1.91 -5.32
N LEU A 57 -0.60 -1.37 -4.94
CA LEU A 57 0.25 -1.96 -3.89
C LEU A 57 -0.47 -2.05 -2.55
N TYR A 58 -1.21 -1.00 -2.18
CA TYR A 58 -2.02 -1.00 -0.96
C TYR A 58 -3.09 -2.09 -0.98
N ALA A 59 -3.78 -2.29 -2.10
CA ALA A 59 -4.76 -3.36 -2.27
C ALA A 59 -4.12 -4.74 -2.11
N LEU A 60 -2.93 -4.97 -2.68
CA LEU A 60 -2.18 -6.22 -2.51
C LEU A 60 -1.82 -6.48 -1.04
N VAL A 61 -1.35 -5.45 -0.32
CA VAL A 61 -1.06 -5.56 1.11
C VAL A 61 -2.32 -5.90 1.90
N TRP A 62 -3.46 -5.28 1.56
CA TRP A 62 -4.74 -5.57 2.19
C TRP A 62 -5.21 -7.02 1.94
N ILE A 63 -5.10 -7.50 0.70
CA ILE A 63 -5.41 -8.89 0.34
C ILE A 63 -4.52 -9.85 1.15
N ALA A 64 -3.21 -9.59 1.22
CA ALA A 64 -2.28 -10.40 2.00
C ALA A 64 -2.65 -10.44 3.50
N ARG A 65 -3.08 -9.31 4.08
CA ARG A 65 -3.56 -9.24 5.48
C ARG A 65 -4.82 -10.08 5.69
N ILE A 66 -5.77 -10.04 4.76
CA ILE A 66 -6.99 -10.86 4.83
C ILE A 66 -6.64 -12.35 4.75
N ILE A 67 -5.79 -12.75 3.81
CA ILE A 67 -5.34 -14.14 3.66
C ILE A 67 -4.67 -14.61 4.95
N TRP A 68 -3.77 -13.81 5.53
CA TRP A 68 -3.10 -14.16 6.78
C TRP A 68 -4.09 -14.32 7.93
N TRP A 69 -5.10 -13.45 8.01
CA TRP A 69 -6.16 -13.54 9.03
C TRP A 69 -7.00 -14.82 8.87
N ILE A 70 -7.39 -15.17 7.64
CA ILE A 70 -8.11 -16.42 7.32
C ILE A 70 -7.27 -17.65 7.69
N VAL A 71 -6.00 -17.67 7.30
CA VAL A 71 -5.09 -18.78 7.62
C VAL A 71 -4.97 -18.95 9.14
N ARG A 72 -4.79 -17.85 9.87
CA ARG A 72 -4.71 -17.87 11.34
C ARG A 72 -6.02 -18.32 11.98
N TYR A 73 -7.16 -17.94 11.41
CA TYR A 73 -8.48 -18.38 11.87
C TYR A 73 -8.64 -19.91 11.71
N ILE A 74 -8.26 -20.44 10.54
CA ILE A 74 -8.32 -21.90 10.27
C ILE A 74 -7.35 -22.65 11.18
N LEU A 75 -6.11 -22.17 11.35
CA LEU A 75 -5.09 -22.82 12.19
C LEU A 75 -5.41 -22.79 13.68
N LYS A 76 -6.15 -21.78 14.15
CA LYS A 76 -6.60 -21.69 15.55
C LYS A 76 -7.87 -22.49 15.83
N ARG A 77 -8.51 -23.06 14.80
CA ARG A 77 -9.65 -23.95 14.99
C ARG A 77 -9.14 -25.20 15.73
N PRO A 78 -9.59 -25.47 16.98
CA PRO A 78 -9.19 -26.69 17.67
C PRO A 78 -9.59 -27.88 16.81
N ARG A 79 -8.60 -28.70 16.48
CA ARG A 79 -8.80 -29.98 15.80
C ARG A 79 -9.46 -30.89 16.84
N SER A 80 -10.79 -30.92 16.82
CA SER A 80 -11.59 -31.92 17.54
C SER A 80 -11.21 -33.32 17.11
#